data_AF-A0AAX4J8C9-F1
#
_entry.id   AF-A0AAX4J8C9-F1
#
_cell.length_a   1.000
_cell.length_b   1.000
_cell.length_c   1.000
_cell.angle_alpha   90.00
_cell.angle_beta   90.00
_cell.angle_gamma   90.00
#
_symmetry.space_group_name_H-M   'P 1'
#
loop_
_entity.id
_entity.type
_entity.pdbx_description
1 polymer ?
#
loop_
_entity_poly.entity_id
_entity_poly.type
_entity_poly.pdbx_seq_one_letter_code
_entity_poly.pdbx_strand_id
1 'polypeptide(L)'
;MIENILEILRNEDTFNLFSNKISPTIYDIRKLKIKTLPNIKNFLLTHFKQVRDKSSPDSLYYSEAIRLEKFTYRLFKEIEDAKQESNGDDAVIEMYVESIMGFIEDIDIPIINEQISYITS
;
A
#
# COMPACT_ATOMS: atom_id res chain seq x y z
N MET A 1 -9.40 8.95 -3.85
CA MET A 1 -7.92 8.88 -4.04
C MET A 1 -7.10 8.55 -2.78
N ILE A 2 -6.91 9.44 -1.79
CA ILE A 2 -6.05 9.11 -0.61
C ILE A 2 -6.58 7.91 0.17
N GLU A 3 -7.89 7.82 0.34
CA GLU A 3 -8.53 6.70 1.03
C GLU A 3 -8.32 5.38 0.28
N ASN A 4 -8.47 5.38 -1.05
CA ASN A 4 -8.22 4.20 -1.89
C ASN A 4 -6.76 3.74 -1.79
N ILE A 5 -5.79 4.67 -1.77
CA ILE A 5 -4.37 4.32 -1.59
C ILE A 5 -4.12 3.68 -0.21
N LEU A 6 -4.75 4.23 0.84
CA LEU A 6 -4.63 3.67 2.19
C LEU A 6 -5.33 2.31 2.32
N GLU A 7 -6.39 2.09 1.56
CA GLU A 7 -7.09 0.81 1.49
C GLU A 7 -6.25 -0.26 0.78
N ILE A 8 -5.67 0.08 -0.37
CA ILE A 8 -4.71 -0.80 -1.07
C ILE A 8 -3.56 -1.18 -0.13
N LEU A 9 -2.98 -0.21 0.59
CA LEU A 9 -1.90 -0.49 1.54
C LEU A 9 -2.34 -1.30 2.76
N ARG A 10 -3.57 -1.12 3.23
CA ARG A 10 -4.14 -1.93 4.30
C ARG A 10 -4.30 -3.38 3.85
N ASN A 11 -4.81 -3.60 2.65
CA ASN A 11 -5.00 -4.96 2.12
C ASN A 11 -3.67 -5.66 1.89
N GLU A 12 -2.63 -4.89 1.55
CA GLU A 12 -1.28 -5.42 1.40
C GLU A 12 -0.58 -5.65 2.75
N ASP A 13 -0.94 -4.97 3.85
CA ASP A 13 -0.35 -5.13 5.19
C ASP A 13 -0.73 -6.47 5.84
N THR A 14 -0.01 -7.53 5.47
CA THR A 14 -0.23 -8.94 5.83
C THR A 14 -0.46 -9.15 7.32
N PHE A 15 0.27 -8.42 8.16
CA PHE A 15 0.25 -8.59 9.61
C PHE A 15 -0.57 -7.50 10.33
N ASN A 16 -1.22 -6.60 9.60
CA ASN A 16 -1.97 -5.47 10.13
C ASN A 16 -1.15 -4.63 11.14
N LEU A 17 0.14 -4.46 10.86
CA LEU A 17 1.09 -3.77 11.75
C LEU A 17 1.00 -2.26 11.62
N PHE A 18 0.69 -1.76 10.43
CA PHE A 18 0.73 -0.35 10.08
C PHE A 18 -0.65 0.22 9.73
N SER A 19 -1.61 -0.67 9.50
CA SER A 19 -3.02 -0.37 9.21
C SER A 19 -3.96 -0.63 10.39
N ASN A 20 -3.42 -0.78 11.60
CA ASN A 20 -4.22 -0.76 12.83
C ASN A 20 -4.62 0.67 13.22
N LYS A 21 -5.43 0.83 14.28
CA LYS A 21 -5.92 2.14 14.76
C LYS A 21 -4.96 2.84 15.75
N ILE A 22 -3.81 2.26 16.05
CA ILE A 22 -2.92 2.70 17.14
C ILE A 22 -1.68 3.38 16.55
N SER A 23 -1.58 4.70 16.69
CA SER A 23 -0.41 5.46 16.21
C SER A 23 0.91 4.90 16.75
N PRO A 24 1.99 4.90 15.94
CA PRO A 24 2.07 5.44 14.57
C PRO A 24 1.50 4.49 13.50
N THR A 25 0.70 5.00 12.57
CA THR A 25 0.03 4.23 11.48
C THR A 25 0.08 4.96 10.14
N ILE A 26 -0.25 4.27 9.06
CA ILE A 26 -0.44 4.91 7.75
C ILE A 26 -1.59 5.93 7.74
N TYR A 27 -2.58 5.78 8.64
CA TYR A 27 -3.72 6.69 8.75
C TYR A 27 -3.38 8.03 9.40
N ASP A 28 -2.19 8.17 9.99
CA ASP A 28 -1.72 9.44 10.54
C ASP A 28 -1.59 10.53 9.48
N ILE A 29 -1.54 10.16 8.19
CA ILE A 29 -1.60 11.10 7.07
C ILE A 29 -2.85 11.99 7.11
N ARG A 30 -3.98 11.48 7.61
CA ARG A 30 -5.25 12.22 7.71
C ARG A 30 -5.13 13.45 8.61
N LYS A 31 -4.19 13.44 9.56
CA LYS A 31 -3.91 14.56 10.47
C LYS A 31 -3.16 15.71 9.78
N LEU A 32 -2.50 15.45 8.64
CA LEU A 32 -1.53 16.38 8.03
C LEU A 32 -2.10 17.24 6.90
N LYS A 33 -3.41 17.15 6.59
CA LYS A 33 -4.06 17.86 5.48
C LYS A 33 -3.32 17.73 4.13
N ILE A 34 -2.61 16.61 3.93
CA ILE A 34 -1.87 16.32 2.70
C ILE A 34 -2.87 15.97 1.59
N LYS A 35 -2.69 16.56 0.40
CA LYS A 35 -3.62 16.40 -0.73
C LYS A 35 -3.01 15.88 -2.03
N THR A 36 -1.69 15.98 -2.21
CA THR A 36 -1.04 15.66 -3.49
C THR A 36 -0.41 14.28 -3.46
N LEU A 37 -0.47 13.54 -4.57
CA LEU A 37 0.15 12.22 -4.72
C LEU A 37 1.63 12.18 -4.29
N PRO A 38 2.50 13.14 -4.70
CA PRO A 38 3.90 13.14 -4.26
C PRO A 38 4.06 13.27 -2.76
N ASN A 39 3.22 14.07 -2.10
CA ASN A 39 3.28 14.26 -0.65
C ASN A 39 2.72 13.03 0.09
N ILE A 40 1.71 12.35 -0.46
CA ILE A 40 1.19 11.08 0.06
C ILE A 40 2.28 10.01 -0.02
N LYS A 41 2.90 9.84 -1.19
CA LYS A 41 4.05 8.94 -1.40
C LYS A 41 5.15 9.19 -0.38
N ASN A 42 5.59 10.44 -0.26
CA ASN A 42 6.69 10.80 0.63
C ASN A 42 6.36 10.53 2.10
N PHE A 43 5.12 10.80 2.53
CA PHE A 43 4.67 10.48 3.88
C PHE A 43 4.77 8.99 4.17
N LEU A 44 4.22 8.15 3.28
CA LEU A 44 4.18 6.69 3.44
C LEU A 44 5.58 6.09 3.45
N LEU A 45 6.44 6.49 2.50
CA LEU A 45 7.83 6.04 2.47
C LEU A 45 8.61 6.46 3.72
N THR A 46 8.39 7.70 4.19
CA THR A 46 9.00 8.17 5.45
C THR A 46 8.50 7.36 6.63
N HIS A 47 7.21 7.03 6.70
CA HIS A 47 6.63 6.21 7.75
C HIS A 47 7.32 4.83 7.81
N PHE A 48 7.36 4.09 6.70
CA PHE A 48 8.00 2.77 6.67
C PHE A 48 9.50 2.83 6.95
N LYS A 49 10.20 3.83 6.42
CA LYS A 49 11.61 4.08 6.74
C LYS A 49 11.81 4.30 8.24
N GLN A 50 10.99 5.12 8.88
CA GLN A 50 11.09 5.36 10.33
C GLN A 50 10.81 4.10 11.15
N VAL A 51 9.86 3.27 10.75
CA VAL A 51 9.62 1.97 11.40
C VAL A 51 10.85 1.10 11.26
N ARG A 52 11.37 0.93 10.04
CA ARG A 52 12.55 0.11 9.73
C ARG A 52 13.76 0.56 10.55
N ASP A 53 14.05 1.86 10.57
CA ASP A 53 15.21 2.42 11.27
C ASP A 53 15.11 2.29 12.81
N LYS A 54 13.89 2.12 13.36
CA LYS A 54 13.63 1.94 14.81
C LYS A 54 13.43 0.48 15.23
N SER A 55 13.23 -0.42 14.28
CA SER A 55 12.92 -1.82 14.54
C SER A 55 14.19 -2.68 14.52
N SER A 56 14.20 -3.77 15.29
CA SER A 56 15.30 -4.74 15.20
C SER A 56 15.29 -5.41 13.81
N PRO A 57 16.46 -5.63 13.16
CA PRO A 57 16.54 -6.27 11.84
C PRO A 57 15.80 -7.61 11.73
N ASP A 58 15.76 -8.37 12.83
CA ASP A 58 15.11 -9.68 12.89
C ASP A 58 13.61 -9.61 13.24
N SER A 59 13.07 -8.40 13.41
CA SER A 59 11.66 -8.22 13.80
C SER A 59 10.72 -8.24 12.59
N LEU A 60 9.50 -8.69 12.85
CA LEU A 60 8.41 -8.66 11.87
C LEU A 60 8.20 -7.25 11.31
N TYR A 61 8.22 -6.23 12.17
CA TYR A 61 8.11 -4.82 11.81
C TYR A 61 9.17 -4.38 10.80
N TYR A 62 10.42 -4.81 10.98
CA TYR A 62 11.51 -4.47 10.05
C TYR A 62 11.28 -5.10 8.67
N SER A 63 10.99 -6.40 8.65
CA SER A 63 10.77 -7.13 7.40
C SER A 63 9.55 -6.61 6.62
N GLU A 64 8.46 -6.33 7.33
CA GLU A 64 7.21 -5.87 6.73
C GLU A 64 7.29 -4.41 6.27
N ALA A 65 7.98 -3.55 7.02
CA ALA A 65 8.24 -2.18 6.58
C ALA A 65 9.02 -2.13 5.26
N ILE A 66 10.03 -2.98 5.08
CA ILE A 66 10.77 -3.08 3.80
C ILE A 66 9.85 -3.53 2.67
N ARG A 67 9.00 -4.53 2.91
CA ARG A 67 8.08 -5.06 1.91
C ARG A 67 7.08 -4.00 1.45
N LEU A 68 6.45 -3.30 2.39
CA LEU A 68 5.48 -2.25 2.12
C LEU A 68 6.10 -0.98 1.57
N GLU A 69 7.34 -0.64 1.94
CA GLU A 69 8.10 0.45 1.30
C GLU A 69 8.29 0.16 -0.20
N LYS A 70 8.73 -1.06 -0.55
CA LYS A 70 8.88 -1.49 -1.96
C LYS A 70 7.56 -1.53 -2.71
N PHE A 71 6.50 -2.02 -2.07
CA PHE A 71 5.16 -2.02 -2.63
C PHE A 71 4.68 -0.59 -2.92
N THR A 72 4.84 0.32 -1.95
CA THR A 72 4.49 1.75 -2.10
C THR A 72 5.24 2.36 -3.29
N TYR A 73 6.53 2.08 -3.46
CA TYR A 73 7.27 2.55 -4.62
C TYR A 73 6.67 2.07 -5.95
N ARG A 74 6.28 0.80 -6.06
CA ARG A 74 5.67 0.23 -7.27
C ARG A 74 4.30 0.83 -7.55
N LEU A 75 3.43 0.88 -6.55
CA LEU A 75 2.09 1.45 -6.65
C LEU A 75 2.13 2.90 -7.19
N PHE A 76 2.99 3.74 -6.63
CA PHE A 76 3.08 5.12 -7.07
C PHE A 76 3.74 5.27 -8.45
N LYS A 77 4.62 4.35 -8.83
CA LYS A 77 5.17 4.32 -10.18
C LYS A 77 4.06 3.97 -11.20
N GLU A 78 3.23 2.96 -10.91
CA GLU A 78 2.10 2.57 -11.76
C GLU A 78 1.09 3.72 -11.92
N ILE A 79 0.78 4.44 -10.84
CA ILE A 79 -0.08 5.64 -10.89
C ILE A 79 0.55 6.75 -11.75
N GLU A 80 1.86 6.97 -11.64
CA GLU A 80 2.59 7.98 -12.43
C GLU A 80 2.64 7.60 -13.91
N ASP A 81 2.89 6.33 -14.23
CA ASP A 81 2.94 5.79 -15.60
C ASP A 81 1.55 5.91 -16.26
N ALA A 82 0.47 5.54 -15.55
CA ALA A 82 -0.91 5.70 -16.02
C ALA A 82 -1.27 7.16 -16.30
N LYS A 83 -0.74 8.10 -15.50
CA LYS A 83 -0.96 9.55 -15.71
C LYS A 83 -0.28 10.08 -16.99
N GLN A 84 0.88 9.53 -17.35
CA GLN A 84 1.58 9.91 -18.58
C GLN A 84 0.84 9.38 -19.81
N GLU A 85 0.26 8.19 -19.73
CA GLU A 85 -0.52 7.59 -20.81
C GLU A 85 -1.88 8.28 -21.01
N SER A 86 -2.48 8.84 -19.94
CA SER A 86 -3.79 9.48 -19.98
C SER A 86 -3.79 10.99 -20.27
N ASN A 87 -2.64 11.58 -20.64
CA ASN A 87 -2.47 13.05 -20.77
C ASN A 87 -2.90 13.85 -19.52
N GLY A 88 -2.83 13.24 -18.32
CA GLY A 88 -3.09 13.94 -17.06
C GLY A 88 -4.55 14.13 -16.69
N ASP A 89 -5.48 13.37 -17.29
CA ASP A 89 -6.89 13.41 -16.90
C ASP A 89 -7.11 12.66 -15.57
N ASP A 90 -7.38 13.41 -14.49
CA ASP A 90 -7.50 12.88 -13.13
C ASP A 90 -8.68 11.87 -13.00
N ALA A 91 -9.70 11.95 -13.87
CA ALA A 91 -10.81 10.99 -13.90
C ALA A 91 -10.37 9.58 -14.33
N VAL A 92 -9.38 9.50 -15.22
CA VAL A 92 -8.80 8.21 -15.67
C VAL A 92 -7.98 7.57 -14.55
N ILE A 93 -7.31 8.40 -13.74
CA ILE A 93 -6.56 7.94 -12.57
C ILE A 93 -7.53 7.37 -11.53
N GLU A 94 -8.66 8.03 -11.30
CA GLU A 94 -9.67 7.56 -10.35
C GLU A 94 -10.26 6.21 -10.80
N MET A 95 -10.59 6.06 -12.09
CA MET A 95 -11.01 4.78 -12.68
C MET A 95 -9.94 3.68 -12.60
N TYR A 96 -8.66 4.00 -12.75
CA TYR A 96 -7.58 3.01 -12.63
C TYR A 96 -7.38 2.56 -11.19
N VAL A 97 -7.42 3.49 -10.23
CA VAL A 97 -7.37 3.16 -8.81
C VAL A 97 -8.57 2.29 -8.41
N GLU A 98 -9.75 2.59 -8.94
CA GLU A 98 -10.94 1.74 -8.79
C GLU A 98 -10.79 0.38 -9.48
N SER A 99 -10.16 0.30 -10.66
CA SER A 99 -9.87 -0.97 -11.34
C SER A 99 -8.85 -1.82 -10.58
N ILE A 100 -7.85 -1.21 -9.93
CA ILE A 100 -6.90 -1.93 -9.06
C ILE A 100 -7.65 -2.46 -7.83
N MET A 101 -8.57 -1.69 -7.26
CA MET A 101 -9.44 -2.18 -6.18
C MET A 101 -10.33 -3.34 -6.63
N GLY A 102 -10.95 -3.25 -7.82
CA GLY A 102 -11.73 -4.35 -8.39
C GLY A 102 -10.88 -5.59 -8.68
N PHE A 103 -9.63 -5.43 -9.12
CA PHE A 103 -8.71 -6.54 -9.33
C PHE A 103 -8.24 -7.18 -8.01
N ILE A 104 -8.13 -6.39 -6.92
CA ILE A 104 -7.84 -6.90 -5.57
C ILE A 104 -9.06 -7.63 -4.99
N GLU A 105 -10.30 -7.21 -5.30
CA GLU A 105 -11.52 -7.95 -4.96
C GLU A 105 -11.64 -9.29 -5.72
N ASP A 106 -11.09 -9.38 -6.94
CA ASP A 106 -11.04 -10.59 -7.77
C ASP A 106 -9.78 -11.47 -7.55
N ILE A 107 -8.87 -11.11 -6.63
CA ILE A 107 -7.90 -12.09 -6.12
C ILE A 107 -8.67 -13.02 -5.20
N ASP A 108 -9.18 -14.10 -5.80
CA ASP A 108 -9.71 -15.28 -5.15
C ASP A 108 -8.66 -15.80 -4.13
N ILE A 109 -8.74 -15.29 -2.90
CA ILE A 109 -8.11 -15.84 -1.70
C ILE A 109 -8.28 -17.38 -1.59
N PRO A 110 -9.35 -18.03 -2.11
CA PRO A 110 -9.44 -19.48 -2.19
C PRO A 110 -8.29 -20.15 -2.97
N ILE A 111 -7.81 -19.56 -4.07
CA ILE A 111 -6.80 -20.18 -4.94
C ILE A 111 -5.42 -20.21 -4.27
N ILE A 112 -5.08 -19.18 -3.48
CA ILE A 112 -3.83 -19.16 -2.71
C ILE A 112 -3.88 -20.20 -1.57
N ASN A 113 -5.03 -20.35 -0.91
CA ASN A 113 -5.21 -21.37 0.13
C ASN A 113 -5.17 -22.81 -0.42
N GLU A 114 -5.69 -23.05 -1.63
CA GLU A 114 -5.59 -24.36 -2.30
C GLU A 114 -4.14 -24.71 -2.65
N GLN A 115 -3.33 -23.74 -3.11
CA GLN A 115 -1.93 -23.99 -3.42
C GLN A 115 -1.06 -24.20 -2.18
N ILE A 116 -1.35 -23.52 -1.07
CA ILE A 116 -0.65 -23.76 0.21
C ILE A 116 -1.04 -25.13 0.79
N SER A 117 -2.32 -25.52 0.70
CA SER A 117 -2.80 -26.84 1.11
C SER A 117 -2.10 -27.98 0.39
N TYR A 118 -1.75 -27.82 -0.89
CA TYR A 118 -1.10 -28.87 -1.69
C TYR A 118 0.39 -29.04 -1.34
N ILE A 119 1.02 -28.03 -0.75
CA ILE A 119 2.45 -28.04 -0.38
C ILE A 119 2.66 -28.60 1.03
N THR A 120 1.66 -28.47 1.91
CA THR A 120 1.72 -28.93 3.31
C THR A 120 1.07 -30.29 3.56
N SER A 121 0.46 -30.91 2.55
CA SER A 121 -0.12 -32.26 2.58
C SER A 121 0.83 -33.33 2.02
#